data_AF-A0A538RAJ2-F1
#
_entry.id   AF-A0A538RAJ2-F1
#
_cell.length_a   1.000
_cell.length_b   1.000
_cell.length_c   1.000
_cell.angle_alpha   90.00
_cell.angle_beta   90.00
_cell.angle_gamma   90.00
#
_symmetry.space_group_name_H-M   'P 1'
#
loop_
_entity.id
_entity.type
_entity.pdbx_description
1 polymer ?
#
loop_
_entity_poly.entity_id
_entity_poly.type
_entity_poly.pdbx_seq_one_letter_code
_entity_poly.pdbx_strand_id
1 'polypeptide(L)'
;MRGTTTTIRGWRARARGSALGALLLVAATAASGSAAPAVRWELTGACYCRASGELRCRAELTERDCTRRCRDELCDDWFWLERRPCWNWGYGG
;
A
#
# COMPACT_ATOMS: atom_id res chain seq x y z
N MET A 1 21.44 35.08 -16.47
CA MET A 1 20.17 35.00 -17.21
C MET A 1 20.44 34.29 -18.53
N ARG A 2 20.13 33.00 -18.62
CA ARG A 2 20.32 32.20 -19.84
C ARG A 2 19.02 31.44 -20.08
N GLY A 3 18.27 31.88 -21.09
CA GLY A 3 17.10 31.19 -21.59
C GLY A 3 17.54 30.05 -22.50
N THR A 4 17.02 28.85 -22.25
CA THR A 4 17.26 27.67 -23.08
C THR A 4 16.08 27.44 -24.01
N THR A 5 16.38 27.68 -25.28
CA THR A 5 15.53 27.56 -26.46
C THR A 5 15.06 26.13 -26.69
N THR A 6 13.75 25.98 -26.87
CA THR A 6 13.07 24.78 -27.36
C THR A 6 13.46 24.47 -28.80
N THR A 7 13.96 23.27 -29.09
CA THR A 7 14.04 22.74 -30.47
C THR A 7 13.27 21.44 -30.59
N ILE A 8 12.12 21.53 -31.24
CA ILE A 8 11.25 20.43 -31.65
C ILE A 8 11.93 19.77 -32.86
N ARG A 9 12.44 18.55 -32.70
CA ARG A 9 13.02 17.78 -33.80
C ARG A 9 11.97 16.81 -34.32
N GLY A 10 11.49 17.08 -35.54
CA GLY A 10 10.48 16.28 -36.22
C GLY A 10 10.93 14.85 -36.48
N TRP A 11 10.07 13.90 -36.15
CA TRP A 11 10.29 12.49 -36.40
C TRP A 11 9.67 12.13 -37.74
N ARG A 12 10.53 11.69 -38.65
CA ARG A 12 10.16 11.26 -40.00
C ARG A 12 9.30 10.01 -39.92
N ALA A 13 8.06 10.12 -40.40
CA ALA A 13 7.20 8.98 -40.65
C ALA A 13 7.86 8.03 -41.68
N ARG A 14 7.96 6.75 -41.33
CA ARG A 14 8.27 5.68 -42.28
C ARG A 14 7.25 4.58 -42.08
N ALA A 15 6.09 4.77 -42.69
CA ALA A 15 5.08 3.74 -42.85
C ALA A 15 5.62 2.67 -43.81
N ARG A 16 5.74 1.43 -43.33
CA ARG A 16 5.88 0.21 -44.14
C ARG A 16 5.56 -1.00 -43.25
N GLY A 17 4.55 -1.77 -43.64
CA GLY A 17 4.49 -3.18 -43.26
C GLY A 17 3.17 -3.64 -42.67
N SER A 18 2.39 -4.28 -43.54
CA SER A 18 1.59 -5.47 -43.25
C SER A 18 0.37 -5.33 -42.34
N ALA A 19 -0.75 -5.10 -43.02
CA ALA A 19 -2.07 -5.55 -42.62
C ALA A 19 -2.06 -7.06 -42.28
N LEU A 20 -2.10 -7.40 -40.99
CA LEU A 20 -2.40 -8.73 -40.42
C LEU A 20 -2.47 -8.60 -38.89
N GLY A 21 -3.38 -7.78 -38.37
CA GLY A 21 -3.50 -7.54 -36.92
C GLY A 21 -4.90 -7.20 -36.43
N ALA A 22 -5.93 -7.37 -37.27
CA ALA A 22 -7.29 -6.91 -36.99
C ALA A 22 -8.13 -7.87 -36.11
N LEU A 23 -7.56 -8.96 -35.58
CA LEU A 23 -8.33 -9.99 -34.86
C LEU A 23 -8.03 -10.10 -33.35
N LEU A 24 -7.14 -9.29 -32.78
CA LEU A 24 -6.82 -9.32 -31.34
C LEU A 24 -7.46 -8.20 -30.51
N LEU A 25 -8.20 -7.28 -31.12
CA LEU A 25 -8.73 -6.09 -30.42
C LEU A 25 -10.09 -6.28 -29.74
N VAL A 26 -10.77 -7.42 -29.92
CA VAL A 26 -12.13 -7.64 -29.37
C VAL A 26 -12.11 -8.25 -27.96
N ALA A 27 -10.98 -8.77 -27.49
CA ALA A 27 -10.90 -9.41 -26.17
C ALA A 27 -10.59 -8.44 -25.01
N ALA A 28 -10.21 -7.19 -25.28
CA ALA A 28 -9.64 -6.29 -24.27
C ALA A 28 -10.64 -5.32 -23.61
N THR A 29 -11.91 -5.27 -24.03
CA THR A 29 -12.86 -4.23 -23.55
C THR A 29 -13.87 -4.71 -22.51
N ALA A 30 -13.82 -5.96 -22.06
CA ALA A 30 -14.86 -6.55 -21.19
C ALA A 30 -14.46 -6.74 -19.72
N ALA A 31 -13.43 -6.06 -19.23
CA ALA A 31 -13.04 -6.12 -17.82
C ALA A 31 -12.90 -4.75 -17.16
N SER A 32 -13.72 -3.77 -17.56
CA SER A 32 -14.04 -2.62 -16.70
C SER A 32 -15.10 -3.06 -15.68
N GLY A 33 -14.74 -4.02 -14.83
CA GLY A 33 -15.52 -4.32 -13.64
C GLY A 33 -15.41 -3.12 -12.70
N SER A 34 -16.50 -2.39 -12.52
CA SER A 34 -16.63 -1.41 -11.45
C SER A 34 -16.34 -2.14 -10.13
N ALA A 35 -15.15 -1.94 -9.58
CA ALA A 35 -14.83 -2.42 -8.25
C ALA A 35 -15.80 -1.72 -7.29
N ALA A 36 -16.82 -2.44 -6.84
CA ALA A 36 -17.69 -2.00 -5.77
C ALA A 36 -16.79 -1.56 -4.60
N PRO A 37 -17.11 -0.45 -3.89
CA PRO A 37 -16.32 -0.06 -2.74
C PRO A 37 -16.34 -1.22 -1.76
N ALA A 38 -15.19 -1.90 -1.63
CA ALA A 38 -15.02 -2.93 -0.62
C ALA A 38 -15.28 -2.23 0.71
N VAL A 39 -16.35 -2.61 1.40
CA VAL A 39 -16.58 -2.21 2.79
C VAL A 39 -15.47 -2.90 3.58
N ARG A 40 -14.33 -2.22 3.68
CA ARG A 40 -13.19 -2.66 4.48
C ARG A 40 -13.61 -2.40 5.92
N TRP A 41 -14.23 -3.39 6.57
CA TRP A 41 -14.40 -3.33 8.01
C TRP A 41 -13.00 -3.20 8.62
N GLU A 42 -12.68 -2.05 9.19
CA GLU A 42 -11.39 -1.85 9.86
C GLU A 42 -11.43 -2.68 11.14
N LEU A 43 -10.68 -3.78 11.12
CA LEU A 43 -10.58 -4.67 12.26
C LEU A 43 -9.71 -4.00 13.32
N THR A 44 -10.15 -4.10 14.58
CA THR A 44 -9.40 -3.62 15.73
C THR A 44 -8.70 -4.78 16.41
N GLY A 45 -7.60 -4.48 17.09
CA GLY A 45 -6.73 -5.48 17.69
C GLY A 45 -5.74 -4.85 18.66
N ALA A 46 -4.76 -5.64 19.06
CA ALA A 46 -3.70 -5.23 19.97
C ALA A 46 -2.47 -4.78 19.19
N CYS A 47 -2.00 -3.58 19.48
CA CYS A 47 -0.76 -3.02 18.98
C CYS A 47 0.33 -3.18 20.03
N TYR A 48 1.44 -3.79 19.65
CA TYR A 48 2.61 -3.96 20.49
C TYR A 48 3.75 -3.13 19.91
N CYS A 49 4.37 -2.32 20.76
CA CYS A 49 5.52 -1.49 20.45
C CYS A 49 6.63 -1.86 21.42
N ARG A 50 7.79 -2.24 20.89
CA ARG A 50 9.02 -2.41 21.67
C ARG A 50 9.83 -1.13 21.56
N ALA A 51 10.19 -0.54 22.69
CA ALA A 51 11.04 0.65 22.73
C ALA A 51 12.02 0.54 23.90
N SER A 52 13.32 0.71 23.64
CA SER A 52 14.39 0.63 24.65
C SER A 52 14.37 -0.66 25.49
N GLY A 53 13.95 -1.77 24.88
CA GLY A 53 13.84 -3.07 25.55
C GLY A 53 12.55 -3.31 26.34
N GLU A 54 11.66 -2.31 26.45
CA GLU A 54 10.34 -2.46 27.06
C GLU A 54 9.27 -2.77 26.00
N LEU A 55 8.43 -3.78 26.24
CA LEU A 55 7.28 -4.10 25.39
C LEU A 55 6.02 -3.43 25.93
N ARG A 56 5.47 -2.46 25.20
CA ARG A 56 4.25 -1.73 25.52
C ARG A 56 3.12 -2.21 24.63
N CYS A 57 1.92 -2.38 25.19
CA CYS A 57 0.74 -2.78 24.43
C CYS A 57 -0.39 -1.76 24.55
N ARG A 58 -1.11 -1.54 23.44
CA ARG A 58 -2.36 -0.77 23.35
C ARG A 58 -3.43 -1.60 22.64
N ALA A 59 -4.59 -1.77 23.29
CA ALA A 59 -5.71 -2.50 22.71
C ALA A 59 -6.56 -1.61 21.81
N GLU A 60 -7.47 -2.23 21.05
CA GLU A 60 -8.52 -1.58 20.27
C GLU A 60 -8.02 -0.61 19.19
N LEU A 61 -6.82 -0.85 18.66
CA LEU A 61 -6.28 -0.09 17.53
C LEU A 61 -6.48 -0.86 16.23
N THR A 62 -6.77 -0.13 15.16
CA THR A 62 -6.64 -0.67 13.80
C THR A 62 -5.15 -0.89 13.50
N GLU A 63 -4.85 -1.77 12.54
CA GLU A 63 -3.47 -1.98 12.08
C GLU A 63 -2.83 -0.65 11.63
N ARG A 64 -3.58 0.15 10.87
CA ARG A 64 -3.12 1.47 10.38
C ARG A 64 -2.78 2.42 11.52
N ASP A 65 -3.63 2.48 12.55
CA ASP A 65 -3.38 3.34 13.71
C ASP A 65 -2.19 2.85 14.52
N CYS A 66 -2.01 1.53 14.63
CA CYS A 66 -0.83 0.92 15.24
C CYS A 66 0.45 1.34 14.51
N THR A 67 0.50 1.20 13.18
CA THR A 67 1.67 1.60 12.39
C THR A 67 1.97 3.09 12.52
N ARG A 68 0.95 3.95 12.46
CA ARG A 68 1.14 5.40 12.61
C ARG A 68 1.73 5.73 13.98
N ARG A 69 1.12 5.23 15.06
CA ARG A 69 1.62 5.47 16.42
C ARG A 69 3.01 4.93 16.65
N CYS A 70 3.33 3.74 16.15
CA CYS A 70 4.65 3.15 16.36
C CYS A 70 5.75 3.98 15.69
N ARG A 71 5.45 4.64 14.57
CA ARG A 71 6.35 5.62 13.95
C ARG A 71 6.49 6.89 14.80
N ASP A 72 5.39 7.39 15.34
CA ASP A 72 5.38 8.59 16.18
C ASP A 72 6.11 8.37 17.53
N GLU A 73 5.99 7.16 18.11
CA GLU A 73 6.61 6.77 19.37
C GLU A 73 8.04 6.21 19.21
N LEU A 74 8.55 6.14 17.97
CA LEU A 74 9.90 5.64 17.65
C LEU A 74 10.17 4.24 18.21
N CYS A 75 9.24 3.31 18.01
CA CYS A 75 9.43 1.92 18.42
C CYS A 75 10.60 1.28 17.68
N ASP A 76 11.43 0.51 18.39
CA ASP A 76 12.47 -0.34 17.82
C ASP A 76 11.88 -1.46 16.95
N ASP A 77 10.76 -2.02 17.42
CA ASP A 77 10.00 -3.07 16.74
C ASP A 77 8.51 -2.94 17.06
N TRP A 78 7.63 -3.41 16.19
CA TRP A 78 6.19 -3.40 16.41
C TRP A 78 5.46 -4.53 15.70
N PHE A 79 4.37 -4.98 16.31
CA PHE A 79 3.46 -5.94 15.70
C PHE A 79 2.01 -5.67 16.10
N TRP A 80 1.08 -6.05 15.22
CA TRP A 80 -0.35 -5.90 15.45
C TRP A 80 -1.04 -7.27 15.40
N LEU A 81 -1.94 -7.51 16.34
CA LEU A 81 -2.71 -8.75 16.45
C LEU A 81 -4.21 -8.45 16.29
N GLU A 82 -4.75 -8.84 15.15
CA GLU A 82 -6.16 -8.70 14.82
C GLU A 82 -7.09 -9.36 15.86
N ARG A 83 -8.10 -8.63 16.32
CA ARG A 83 -9.17 -9.14 17.22
C ARG A 83 -8.63 -9.80 18.49
N ARG A 84 -7.43 -9.42 18.92
CA ARG A 84 -6.83 -9.85 20.18
C ARG A 84 -6.75 -8.68 21.15
N PRO A 85 -7.00 -8.90 22.45
CA PRO A 85 -6.69 -7.90 23.46
C PRO A 85 -5.18 -7.81 23.68
N CYS A 86 -4.76 -6.77 24.40
CA CYS A 86 -3.41 -6.73 24.93
C CYS A 86 -3.17 -7.90 25.88
N TRP A 87 -2.15 -8.67 25.57
CA TRP A 87 -1.73 -9.80 26.36
C TRP A 87 -0.32 -9.51 26.86
N ASN A 88 -0.17 -9.35 28.17
CA ASN A 88 1.13 -9.25 28.77
C ASN A 88 1.63 -10.68 28.99
N TRP A 89 2.61 -11.14 28.21
CA TRP A 89 3.20 -12.49 28.35
C TRP A 89 4.00 -12.67 29.66
N GLY A 90 3.85 -11.76 30.62
CA GLY A 90 4.40 -11.90 31.97
C GLY A 90 3.63 -12.96 32.76
N TYR A 91 4.36 -14.00 33.18
CA TYR A 91 4.03 -15.13 34.08
C TYR A 91 3.59 -16.46 33.44
N GLY A 92 4.52 -17.43 33.44
CA GLY A 92 4.22 -18.80 33.88
C GLY A 92 4.81 -19.96 33.04
N GLY A 93 6.05 -20.37 33.34
CA GLY A 93 6.67 -21.63 32.88
C GLY A 93 8.17 -21.57 32.71
#